data_AF-A0A399WYV2-F1
#
_entry.id   AF-A0A399WYV2-F1
#
_cell.length_a   1.000
_cell.length_b   1.000
_cell.length_c   1.000
_cell.angle_alpha   90.00
_cell.angle_beta   90.00
_cell.angle_gamma   90.00
#
_symmetry.space_group_name_H-M   'P 1'
#
loop_
_entity.id
_entity.type
_entity.pdbx_description
1 polymer ?
#
loop_
_entity_poly.entity_id
_entity_poly.type
_entity_poly.pdbx_seq_one_letter_code
_entity_poly.pdbx_strand_id
1 'polypeptide(L)'
;MIRPILGGLSLTARRLRRDKATVMYPEEKRELPPRTRWRHVLARYENGLEKCIGCSLCAGACPARCIYVEAAENTDEERYSPGERYAKRYEINMIRCIFCGFCQEACPTGAIVLRKDFELANYHRDDFIYTKEMLLEPLAIAGEQ
;
A
#
# COMPACT_ATOMS: atom_id res chain seq x y z
N MET A 1 -36.44 -36.93 17.95
CA MET A 1 -36.44 -35.52 17.51
C MET A 1 -35.79 -34.54 18.51
N ILE A 2 -35.90 -34.74 19.84
CA ILE A 2 -35.39 -33.79 20.86
C ILE A 2 -33.88 -33.91 21.16
N ARG A 3 -33.30 -35.12 21.12
CA ARG A 3 -31.86 -35.36 21.35
C ARG A 3 -30.90 -34.44 20.57
N PRO A 4 -31.05 -34.22 19.25
CA PRO A 4 -30.17 -33.31 18.51
C PRO A 4 -30.32 -31.84 18.95
N ILE A 5 -31.51 -31.41 19.36
CA ILE A 5 -31.77 -30.05 19.85
C ILE A 5 -31.01 -29.81 21.16
N LEU A 6 -31.11 -30.73 22.11
CA LEU A 6 -30.38 -30.66 23.38
C LEU A 6 -28.86 -30.71 23.18
N GLY A 7 -28.39 -31.53 22.24
CA GLY A 7 -26.99 -31.58 21.84
C GLY A 7 -26.49 -30.24 21.32
N GLY A 8 -27.26 -29.59 20.44
CA GLY A 8 -26.95 -28.26 19.91
C GLY A 8 -26.91 -27.17 20.98
N LEU A 9 -27.91 -27.14 21.87
CA LEU A 9 -27.97 -26.18 22.97
C LEU A 9 -26.81 -26.34 23.96
N SER A 10 -26.45 -27.58 24.30
CA SER A 10 -25.28 -27.88 25.15
C SER A 10 -23.97 -27.40 24.51
N LEU A 11 -23.84 -27.59 23.19
CA LEU A 11 -22.72 -27.06 22.44
C LEU A 11 -22.65 -25.53 22.52
N THR A 12 -23.76 -24.85 22.23
CA THR A 12 -23.84 -23.38 22.29
C THR A 12 -23.52 -22.86 23.69
N ALA A 13 -24.06 -23.48 24.74
CA ALA A 13 -23.76 -23.14 26.13
C ALA A 13 -22.25 -23.27 26.45
N ARG A 14 -21.58 -24.30 25.92
CA ARG A 14 -20.11 -24.46 26.05
C ARG A 14 -19.34 -23.36 25.31
N ARG A 15 -19.77 -22.92 24.11
CA ARG A 15 -19.11 -21.83 23.38
C ARG A 15 -19.33 -20.46 24.03
N LEU A 16 -20.47 -20.24 24.68
CA LEU A 16 -20.77 -18.98 25.36
C LEU A 16 -19.77 -18.66 26.48
N ARG A 17 -19.35 -19.67 27.24
CA ARG A 17 -18.39 -19.51 28.35
C ARG A 17 -16.92 -19.41 27.94
N ARG A 18 -16.57 -19.68 26.68
CA ARG A 18 -15.18 -19.55 26.19
C ARG A 18 -14.87 -18.10 25.86
N ASP A 19 -13.60 -17.73 26.00
CA ASP A 19 -13.09 -16.46 25.50
C ASP A 19 -13.34 -16.35 23.99
N LYS A 20 -13.68 -15.14 23.56
CA LYS A 20 -14.06 -14.87 22.17
C LYS A 20 -12.78 -14.54 21.41
N ALA A 21 -12.49 -15.30 20.36
CA ALA A 21 -11.40 -14.99 19.43
C ALA A 21 -11.80 -13.79 18.55
N THR A 22 -11.77 -12.59 19.14
CA THR A 22 -12.12 -11.32 18.51
C THR A 22 -11.04 -10.29 18.82
N VAL A 23 -10.96 -9.26 18.00
CA VAL A 23 -10.11 -8.08 18.21
C VAL A 23 -11.02 -6.86 18.09
N MET A 24 -10.95 -5.95 19.07
CA MET A 24 -11.80 -4.76 19.12
C MET A 24 -11.16 -3.64 18.32
N TYR A 25 -11.40 -3.60 17.02
CA TYR A 25 -10.98 -2.49 16.16
C TYR A 25 -11.91 -1.28 16.36
N PRO A 26 -11.41 -0.03 16.45
CA PRO A 26 -10.05 0.42 16.15
C PRO A 26 -9.05 0.42 17.32
N GLU A 27 -9.48 0.14 18.55
CA GLU A 27 -8.65 0.26 19.75
C GLU A 27 -7.49 -0.75 19.77
N GLU A 28 -7.75 -1.97 19.31
CA GLU A 28 -6.77 -3.02 19.13
C GLU A 28 -6.63 -3.35 17.64
N LYS A 29 -5.41 -3.27 17.11
CA LYS A 29 -5.11 -3.63 15.72
C LYS A 29 -4.30 -4.90 15.68
N ARG A 30 -4.66 -5.82 14.79
CA ARG A 30 -3.88 -7.04 14.53
C ARG A 30 -2.57 -6.67 13.86
N GLU A 31 -1.48 -7.28 14.30
CA GLU A 31 -0.22 -7.18 13.58
C GLU A 31 -0.32 -7.85 12.21
N LEU A 32 -0.14 -7.05 11.16
CA LEU A 32 -0.12 -7.57 9.80
C LEU A 32 1.24 -8.21 9.49
N PRO A 33 1.26 -9.34 8.75
CA PRO A 33 2.51 -9.95 8.30
C PRO A 33 3.41 -8.96 7.55
N PRO A 34 4.75 -9.10 7.62
CA PRO A 34 5.67 -8.18 6.95
C PRO A 34 5.48 -8.04 5.44
N ARG A 35 4.96 -9.07 4.77
CA ARG A 35 4.75 -9.13 3.30
C ARG A 35 3.32 -8.78 2.87
N THR A 36 2.54 -8.14 3.74
CA THR A 36 1.20 -7.66 3.37
C THR A 36 1.29 -6.63 2.24
N ARG A 37 0.22 -6.50 1.46
CA ARG A 37 0.17 -5.65 0.27
C ARG A 37 -1.01 -4.70 0.37
N TRP A 38 -0.80 -3.50 0.92
CA TRP A 38 -1.83 -2.47 1.02
C TRP A 38 -1.40 -1.16 0.35
N ARG A 39 -1.30 -0.04 1.06
CA ARG A 39 -0.97 1.26 0.47
C ARG A 39 0.38 1.19 -0.28
N HIS A 40 0.38 1.76 -1.48
CA HIS A 40 1.61 1.96 -2.25
C HIS A 40 2.35 3.17 -1.70
N VAL A 41 3.67 3.08 -1.66
CA VAL A 41 4.56 4.16 -1.23
C VAL A 41 5.73 4.27 -2.19
N LEU A 42 6.15 5.49 -2.47
CA LEU A 42 7.35 5.81 -3.24
C LEU A 42 8.50 6.14 -2.29
N ALA A 43 9.45 5.23 -2.19
CA ALA A 43 10.59 5.33 -1.31
C ALA A 43 11.65 6.32 -1.84
N ARG A 44 12.38 6.92 -0.90
CA ARG A 44 13.55 7.75 -1.15
C ARG A 44 14.84 6.99 -0.83
N TYR A 45 15.95 7.48 -1.35
CA TYR A 45 17.29 7.15 -0.88
C TYR A 45 17.58 7.92 0.42
N GLU A 46 18.64 7.50 1.12
CA GLU A 46 19.07 8.13 2.38
C GLU A 46 19.50 9.59 2.20
N ASN A 47 19.96 9.96 1.00
CA ASN A 47 20.28 11.35 0.63
C ASN A 47 19.06 12.22 0.28
N GLY A 48 17.85 11.67 0.37
CA GLY A 48 16.60 12.36 0.10
C GLY A 48 16.13 12.34 -1.37
N LEU A 49 16.97 11.88 -2.30
CA LEU A 49 16.57 11.70 -3.70
C LEU A 49 15.51 10.61 -3.82
N GLU A 50 14.59 10.78 -4.76
CA GLU A 50 13.57 9.79 -5.08
C GLU A 50 14.21 8.58 -5.78
N LYS A 51 13.76 7.38 -5.42
CA LYS A 51 14.17 6.15 -6.13
C LYS A 51 13.52 6.03 -7.51
N CYS A 52 12.41 6.72 -7.76
CA CYS A 52 11.65 6.59 -8.99
C CYS A 52 12.31 7.36 -10.14
N ILE A 53 12.71 6.64 -11.19
CA ILE A 53 13.32 7.22 -12.40
C ILE A 53 12.30 7.40 -13.56
N GLY A 54 11.01 7.17 -13.32
CA GLY A 54 9.97 7.35 -14.35
C GLY A 54 10.00 6.34 -15.50
N CYS A 55 10.58 5.14 -15.32
CA CYS A 55 10.73 4.13 -16.38
C CYS A 55 9.43 3.46 -16.85
N SER A 56 8.29 3.70 -16.17
CA SER A 56 6.96 3.16 -16.51
C SER A 56 6.82 1.63 -16.50
N LEU A 57 7.81 0.88 -16.02
CA LEU A 57 7.73 -0.59 -15.94
C LEU A 57 6.60 -1.07 -15.03
N CYS A 58 6.37 -0.39 -13.90
CA CYS A 58 5.25 -0.70 -13.00
C CYS A 58 3.87 -0.48 -13.67
N ALA A 59 3.74 0.53 -14.52
CA ALA A 59 2.52 0.77 -15.29
C ALA A 59 2.32 -0.30 -16.38
N GLY A 60 3.40 -0.69 -17.07
CA GLY A 60 3.37 -1.78 -18.05
C GLY A 60 3.03 -3.14 -17.44
N ALA A 61 3.57 -3.43 -16.26
CA ALA A 61 3.31 -4.67 -15.52
C ALA A 61 1.93 -4.71 -14.84
N CYS A 62 1.22 -3.58 -14.76
CA CYS A 62 -0.03 -3.47 -14.02
C CYS A 62 -1.19 -4.19 -14.75
N PRO A 63 -1.76 -5.28 -14.20
CA PRO A 63 -2.85 -6.01 -14.86
C PRO A 63 -4.14 -5.17 -14.95
N ALA A 64 -4.36 -4.27 -13.98
CA ALA A 64 -5.53 -3.39 -13.95
C ALA A 64 -5.34 -2.08 -14.73
N ARG A 65 -4.12 -1.82 -15.25
CA ARG A 65 -3.74 -0.56 -15.92
C ARG A 65 -4.20 0.68 -15.14
N CYS A 66 -3.83 0.74 -13.86
CA CYS A 66 -4.26 1.78 -12.92
C CYS A 66 -3.18 2.83 -12.59
N ILE A 67 -1.98 2.69 -13.16
CA ILE A 67 -0.84 3.57 -12.89
C ILE A 67 -0.58 4.44 -14.12
N TYR A 68 -0.44 5.74 -13.91
CA TYR A 68 0.00 6.70 -14.92
C TYR A 68 1.34 7.30 -14.53
N VAL A 69 2.28 7.37 -15.49
CA VAL A 69 3.63 7.88 -15.27
C VAL A 69 4.01 8.81 -16.42
N GLU A 70 4.29 10.06 -16.09
CA GLU A 70 4.92 11.05 -16.98
C GLU A 70 6.34 11.30 -16.48
N ALA A 71 7.33 11.04 -17.32
CA ALA A 71 8.73 11.26 -16.99
C ALA A 71 9.21 12.61 -17.52
N ALA A 72 10.11 13.25 -16.78
CA ALA A 72 10.86 14.43 -17.22
C ALA A 72 12.36 14.24 -16.96
N GLU A 73 13.17 15.12 -17.53
CA GLU A 73 14.62 15.12 -17.41
C GLU A 73 15.06 15.91 -16.16
N ASN A 74 16.03 15.39 -15.41
CA ASN A 74 16.69 16.16 -14.36
C ASN A 74 17.66 17.16 -15.00
N THR A 75 17.86 18.31 -14.36
CA THR A 75 18.96 19.23 -14.70
C THR A 75 19.99 19.26 -13.58
N ASP A 76 21.09 19.98 -13.77
CA ASP A 76 22.10 20.16 -12.73
C ASP A 76 21.60 21.08 -11.59
N GLU A 77 20.65 21.98 -11.89
CA GLU A 77 20.00 22.84 -10.92
C GLU A 77 18.86 22.15 -10.17
N GLU A 78 18.07 21.32 -10.86
CA GLU A 78 16.92 20.62 -10.29
C GLU A 78 17.01 19.10 -10.50
N ARG A 79 17.41 18.39 -9.44
CA ARG A 79 17.59 16.94 -9.44
C ARG A 79 16.70 16.25 -8.41
N TYR A 80 15.75 15.45 -8.88
CA TYR A 80 14.81 14.70 -8.03
C TYR A 80 15.18 13.23 -7.86
N SER A 81 15.89 12.65 -8.83
CA SER A 81 16.34 11.25 -8.84
C SER A 81 17.85 11.18 -9.14
N PRO A 82 18.54 10.06 -8.87
CA PRO A 82 19.97 9.96 -9.15
C PRO A 82 20.32 9.94 -10.66
N GLY A 83 19.38 9.58 -11.54
CA GLY A 83 19.63 9.45 -12.97
C GLY A 83 19.35 10.73 -13.77
N GLU A 84 19.29 10.59 -15.09
CA GLU A 84 18.91 11.67 -16.02
C GLU A 84 17.40 11.96 -16.04
N ARG A 85 16.58 11.05 -15.49
CA ARG A 85 15.11 11.13 -15.55
C ARG A 85 14.46 10.90 -14.20
N TYR A 86 13.32 11.55 -13.99
CA TYR A 86 12.48 11.37 -12.81
C TYR A 86 11.00 11.28 -13.22
N ALA A 87 10.14 10.84 -12.30
CA ALA A 87 8.70 10.88 -12.52
C ALA A 87 8.17 12.28 -12.18
N LYS A 88 7.82 13.06 -13.21
CA LYS A 88 7.16 14.36 -13.06
C LYS A 88 5.74 14.19 -12.55
N ARG A 89 5.00 13.25 -13.13
CA ARG A 89 3.66 12.87 -12.70
C ARG A 89 3.62 11.38 -12.44
N TYR A 90 3.11 11.01 -11.26
CA TYR A 90 2.90 9.62 -10.90
C TYR A 90 1.55 9.51 -10.23
N GLU A 91 0.64 8.74 -10.81
CA GLU A 91 -0.71 8.60 -10.28
C GLU A 91 -1.12 7.13 -10.21
N ILE A 92 -1.81 6.76 -9.14
CA ILE A 92 -2.43 5.44 -8.99
C ILE A 92 -3.91 5.61 -8.71
N ASN A 93 -4.75 5.01 -9.54
CA ASN A 93 -6.18 4.90 -9.26
C ASN A 93 -6.43 3.71 -8.30
N MET A 94 -6.66 4.02 -7.03
CA MET A 94 -6.85 3.03 -5.96
C MET A 94 -8.15 2.24 -6.06
N ILE A 95 -9.18 2.76 -6.74
CA ILE A 95 -10.43 2.01 -7.01
C ILE A 95 -10.21 0.93 -8.08
N ARG A 96 -9.28 1.17 -9.03
CA ARG A 96 -8.93 0.17 -10.06
C ARG A 96 -7.84 -0.80 -9.60
N CYS A 97 -7.03 -0.41 -8.63
CA CYS A 97 -5.93 -1.24 -8.16
C CYS A 97 -6.46 -2.51 -7.48
N ILE A 98 -5.88 -3.66 -7.83
CA ILE A 98 -6.21 -4.97 -7.25
C ILE A 98 -5.18 -5.45 -6.21
N PHE A 99 -4.25 -4.58 -5.80
CA PHE A 99 -3.22 -4.85 -4.78
C PHE A 99 -2.37 -6.11 -5.03
N CYS A 100 -2.18 -6.49 -6.31
CA CYS A 100 -1.44 -7.70 -6.69
C CYS A 100 0.05 -7.65 -6.33
N GLY A 101 0.66 -6.47 -6.33
CA GLY A 101 2.07 -6.24 -6.02
C GLY A 101 3.08 -6.43 -7.15
N PHE A 102 2.63 -6.65 -8.39
CA PHE A 102 3.53 -6.72 -9.55
C PHE A 102 4.28 -5.41 -9.83
N CYS A 103 3.71 -4.27 -9.44
CA CYS A 103 4.39 -2.98 -9.53
C CYS A 103 5.67 -2.94 -8.68
N GLN A 104 5.65 -3.55 -7.48
CA GLN A 104 6.82 -3.63 -6.60
C GLN A 104 7.88 -4.57 -7.17
N GLU A 105 7.48 -5.72 -7.69
CA GLU A 105 8.39 -6.71 -8.28
C GLU A 105 9.02 -6.23 -9.59
N ALA A 106 8.25 -5.52 -10.42
CA ALA A 106 8.72 -4.97 -11.69
C ALA A 106 9.60 -3.71 -11.52
N CYS A 107 9.69 -3.14 -10.31
CA CYS A 107 10.43 -1.90 -10.10
C CYS A 107 11.94 -2.16 -9.96
N PRO A 108 12.78 -1.73 -10.92
CA PRO A 108 14.21 -2.04 -10.89
C PRO A 108 14.97 -1.26 -9.80
N THR A 109 14.46 -0.11 -9.38
CA THR A 109 15.08 0.76 -8.37
C THR A 109 14.49 0.57 -6.97
N GLY A 110 13.48 -0.31 -6.82
CA GLY A 110 12.76 -0.49 -5.56
C GLY A 110 12.04 0.78 -5.08
N ALA A 111 11.60 1.63 -6.01
CA ALA A 111 10.92 2.88 -5.70
C ALA A 111 9.50 2.66 -5.18
N ILE A 112 8.68 1.88 -5.87
CA ILE A 112 7.32 1.59 -5.45
C ILE A 112 7.28 0.32 -4.59
N VAL A 113 6.74 0.45 -3.39
CA VAL A 113 6.66 -0.63 -2.40
C VAL A 113 5.30 -0.62 -1.74
N LEU A 114 4.80 -1.78 -1.36
CA LEU A 114 3.54 -1.90 -0.63
C LEU A 114 3.83 -1.93 0.88
N ARG A 115 3.06 -1.14 1.61
CA ARG A 115 3.13 -1.04 3.07
C ARG A 115 1.90 -1.66 3.72
N LYS A 116 1.85 -1.56 5.05
CA LYS A 116 0.83 -2.17 5.89
C LYS A 116 -0.44 -1.34 6.01
N ASP A 117 -0.45 -0.08 5.55
CA ASP A 117 -1.56 0.85 5.72
C ASP A 117 -2.77 0.40 4.88
N PHE A 118 -3.81 -0.10 5.55
CA PHE A 118 -5.02 -0.64 4.91
C PHE A 118 -6.25 0.27 5.08
N GLU A 119 -6.16 1.30 5.93
CA GLU A 119 -7.24 2.23 6.26
C GLU A 119 -7.37 3.31 5.18
N LEU A 120 -7.71 2.90 3.95
CA LEU A 120 -7.70 3.75 2.74
C LEU A 120 -9.09 4.24 2.30
N ALA A 121 -10.10 4.09 3.16
CA ALA A 121 -11.46 4.48 2.83
C ALA A 121 -11.58 6.01 2.70
N ASN A 122 -12.29 6.47 1.66
CA ASN A 122 -12.59 7.87 1.43
C ASN A 122 -13.97 8.06 0.78
N TYR A 123 -14.44 9.30 0.67
CA TYR A 123 -15.83 9.60 0.31
C TYR A 123 -16.04 9.88 -1.18
N HIS A 124 -15.10 10.54 -1.86
CA HIS A 124 -15.24 10.89 -3.27
C HIS A 124 -14.32 10.05 -4.15
N ARG A 125 -14.77 9.80 -5.39
CA ARG A 125 -14.02 8.98 -6.36
C ARG A 125 -12.63 9.58 -6.66
N ASP A 126 -12.56 10.90 -6.73
CA ASP A 126 -11.33 11.60 -7.10
C ASP A 126 -10.26 11.51 -5.99
N ASP A 127 -10.69 11.34 -4.73
CA ASP A 127 -9.78 11.15 -3.60
C ASP A 127 -9.01 9.81 -3.67
N PHE A 128 -9.48 8.87 -4.50
CA PHE A 128 -8.80 7.60 -4.76
C PHE A 128 -7.78 7.67 -5.90
N ILE A 129 -7.59 8.84 -6.51
CA ILE A 129 -6.47 9.08 -7.43
C ILE A 129 -5.29 9.59 -6.60
N TYR A 130 -4.39 8.69 -6.23
CA TYR A 130 -3.26 9.05 -5.40
C TYR A 130 -2.16 9.65 -6.28
N THR A 131 -1.78 10.89 -6.00
CA THR A 131 -0.71 11.59 -6.71
C THR A 131 0.66 11.21 -6.15
N LYS A 132 1.71 11.63 -6.84
CA LYS A 132 3.11 11.37 -6.47
C LYS A 132 3.40 11.86 -5.05
N GLU A 133 2.90 13.05 -4.72
CA GLU A 133 3.09 13.71 -3.44
C GLU A 133 2.42 12.95 -2.29
N MET A 134 1.25 12.34 -2.55
CA MET A 134 0.53 11.49 -1.58
C MET A 134 1.19 10.14 -1.33
N LEU A 135 2.03 9.70 -2.27
CA LEU A 135 2.71 8.40 -2.25
C LEU A 135 4.14 8.50 -1.74
N LEU A 136 4.80 9.65 -1.89
CA LEU A 136 6.19 9.85 -1.49
C LEU A 136 6.34 9.71 0.03
N GLU A 137 7.29 8.86 0.42
CA GLU A 137 7.71 8.73 1.81
C GLU A 137 8.28 10.09 2.28
N PRO A 138 7.95 10.53 3.50
CA PRO A 138 8.58 11.69 4.10
C PRO A 138 10.08 11.43 4.23
N LEU A 139 10.89 12.49 4.14
CA LEU A 139 12.32 12.38 4.41
C LEU A 139 12.49 11.91 5.86
N ALA A 140 13.11 10.74 6.04
CA ALA A 140 13.43 10.25 7.37
C ALA A 140 14.34 11.27 8.04
N ILE A 141 13.80 12.02 9.00
CA ILE A 141 14.61 12.76 9.96
C ILE A 141 15.35 11.68 10.74
N ALA A 142 16.68 11.71 10.72
CA ALA A 142 17.52 10.69 11.35
C ALA A 142 17.07 10.43 12.80
N GLY A 143 16.37 9.32 13.05
CA GLY A 143 15.94 8.96 14.41
C GLY A 143 14.70 8.07 14.56
N GLU A 144 13.81 7.96 13.59
CA GLU A 144 12.58 7.16 13.73
C GLU A 144 12.51 6.04 12.68
N GLN A 145 12.97 4.85 13.06
CA GLN A 145 12.67 3.57 12.41
C GLN A 145 11.85 2.70 13.38
#